data_AF-A0A938GVM4-F1
#
_entry.id   AF-A0A938GVM4-F1
#
_cell.length_a   1.000
_cell.length_b   1.000
_cell.length_c   1.000
_cell.angle_alpha   90.00
_cell.angle_beta   90.00
_cell.angle_gamma   90.00
#
_symmetry.space_group_name_H-M   'P 1'
#
loop_
_entity.id
_entity.type
_entity.pdbx_description
1 polymer ?
#
loop_
_entity_poly.entity_id
_entity_poly.type
_entity_poly.pdbx_seq_one_letter_code
_entity_poly.pdbx_strand_id
1 'polypeptide(L)'
;MTNIFVNLKRFEVPRAAGGVSDSADPRQWIETVIAEVIQGGLGCNPDLNLCIILPEGLLLPALVQLGAAPAERRTRLALGAQGVYRQDIAVGGNFGAFTTLLPAASAKLFGATWALIGHSEERKDKFEILARFEPRVNTDAELRQRANGAVSALIGEEVGCARRADLNVLLCVGETAEEKGGGSAAEQRSRVEAVLAGQLETALAGAATTAATPKIVIAYEPRWAIGPGKTPPDAEYIAFVSSFIKAQTRRVAGVELPVVYGGGLKEENAAMIAGVSTLDGGLVALTRFTGQIGFYPEDLQKIIGKYLAQRDVPSSRTRTTSSHS
;
A
#
# COMPACT_ATOMS: atom_id res chain seq x y z
N MET A 1 14.84 -8.16 -5.68
CA MET A 1 14.17 -8.15 -4.37
C MET A 1 12.75 -7.66 -4.54
N THR A 2 11.79 -8.44 -4.07
CA THR A 2 10.35 -8.17 -4.10
C THR A 2 9.93 -7.42 -2.84
N ASN A 3 9.09 -6.39 -2.98
CA ASN A 3 8.54 -5.66 -1.83
C ASN A 3 7.11 -6.13 -1.53
N ILE A 4 6.93 -6.85 -0.43
CA ILE A 4 5.59 -7.23 0.05
C ILE A 4 5.22 -6.34 1.23
N PHE A 5 4.03 -5.77 1.14
CA PHE A 5 3.42 -5.03 2.23
C PHE A 5 2.23 -5.81 2.75
N VAL A 6 1.97 -5.72 4.05
CA VAL A 6 0.80 -6.28 4.70
C VAL A 6 0.08 -5.14 5.39
N ASN A 7 -1.18 -4.87 5.04
CA ASN A 7 -2.01 -3.92 5.78
C ASN A 7 -3.01 -4.68 6.66
N LEU A 8 -2.78 -4.69 7.97
CA LEU A 8 -3.62 -5.42 8.94
C LEU A 8 -4.93 -4.71 9.29
N LYS A 9 -5.23 -3.56 8.66
CA LYS A 9 -6.45 -2.76 8.88
C LYS A 9 -6.83 -2.65 10.36
N ARG A 10 -8.06 -3.02 10.73
CA ARG A 10 -8.55 -3.15 12.11
C ARG A 10 -8.82 -4.62 12.47
N PHE A 11 -7.94 -5.53 12.02
CA PHE A 11 -8.12 -6.97 12.20
C PHE A 11 -7.86 -7.46 13.63
N GLU A 12 -7.38 -6.60 14.52
CA GLU A 12 -7.19 -6.86 15.94
C GLU A 12 -8.50 -7.00 16.72
N VAL A 13 -9.61 -6.50 16.18
CA VAL A 13 -10.91 -6.57 16.84
C VAL A 13 -11.36 -8.04 16.90
N PRO A 14 -11.72 -8.57 18.09
CA PRO A 14 -12.13 -9.97 18.25
C PRO A 14 -13.47 -10.25 17.57
N ARG A 15 -13.67 -11.50 17.15
CA ARG A 15 -14.96 -11.95 16.59
C ARG A 15 -16.14 -11.74 17.52
N ALA A 16 -15.94 -11.86 18.83
CA ALA A 16 -16.96 -11.58 19.84
C ALA A 16 -17.47 -10.12 19.79
N ALA A 17 -16.67 -9.19 19.25
CA ALA A 17 -17.02 -7.79 19.01
C ALA A 17 -17.35 -7.47 17.54
N GLY A 18 -17.55 -8.50 16.69
CA GLY A 18 -17.85 -8.35 15.27
C GLY A 18 -16.62 -8.18 14.36
N GLY A 19 -15.41 -8.35 14.90
CA GLY A 19 -14.17 -8.32 14.12
C GLY A 19 -13.75 -9.68 13.55
N VAL A 20 -12.45 -9.83 13.29
CA VAL A 20 -11.87 -11.02 12.63
C VAL A 20 -10.73 -11.67 13.41
N SER A 21 -10.30 -11.09 14.54
CA SER A 21 -9.27 -11.69 15.39
C SER A 21 -9.82 -12.89 16.16
N ASP A 22 -9.00 -13.94 16.23
CA ASP A 22 -9.24 -15.14 17.04
C ASP A 22 -8.77 -14.95 18.49
N SER A 23 -8.13 -13.82 18.82
CA SER A 23 -7.71 -13.46 20.16
C SER A 23 -8.60 -12.35 20.72
N ALA A 24 -8.97 -12.49 22.00
CA ALA A 24 -9.66 -11.44 22.75
C ALA A 24 -8.72 -10.28 23.15
N ASP A 25 -7.41 -10.54 23.24
CA ASP A 25 -6.40 -9.53 23.54
C ASP A 25 -5.67 -9.10 22.24
N PRO A 26 -5.82 -7.83 21.81
CA PRO A 26 -5.16 -7.34 20.61
C PRO A 26 -3.62 -7.30 20.73
N ARG A 27 -3.07 -7.20 21.94
CA ARG A 27 -1.63 -7.30 22.18
C ARG A 27 -1.14 -8.72 21.91
N GLN A 28 -1.77 -9.71 22.54
CA GLN A 28 -1.43 -11.12 22.32
C GLN A 28 -1.56 -11.48 20.84
N TRP A 29 -2.60 -10.97 20.16
CA TRP A 29 -2.81 -11.19 18.74
C TRP A 29 -1.60 -10.73 17.90
N ILE A 30 -1.16 -9.48 18.06
CA ILE A 30 -0.07 -8.96 17.24
C ILE A 30 1.28 -9.59 17.62
N GLU A 31 1.53 -9.88 18.89
CA GLU A 31 2.73 -10.61 19.32
C GLU A 31 2.80 -12.00 18.67
N THR A 32 1.68 -12.73 18.62
CA THR A 32 1.59 -14.02 17.91
C THR A 32 1.84 -13.86 16.42
N VAL A 33 1.19 -12.89 15.76
CA VAL A 33 1.38 -12.63 14.32
C VAL A 33 2.85 -12.38 13.98
N ILE A 34 3.52 -11.51 14.74
CA ILE A 34 4.94 -11.20 14.51
C ILE A 34 5.82 -12.42 14.78
N ALA A 35 5.55 -13.17 15.86
CA ALA A 35 6.28 -14.38 16.19
C ALA A 35 6.20 -15.43 15.06
N GLU A 36 5.01 -15.67 14.53
CA GLU A 36 4.79 -16.67 13.47
C GLU A 36 5.38 -16.24 12.13
N VAL A 37 5.35 -14.95 11.79
CA VAL A 37 6.05 -14.42 10.60
C VAL A 37 7.56 -14.66 10.70
N ILE A 38 8.15 -14.43 11.88
CA ILE A 38 9.57 -14.68 12.13
C ILE A 38 9.87 -16.19 12.08
N GLN A 39 9.03 -17.01 12.73
CA GLN A 39 9.15 -18.46 12.75
C GLN A 39 9.09 -19.05 11.33
N GLY A 40 8.19 -18.53 10.49
CA GLY A 40 8.04 -18.88 9.08
C GLY A 40 9.18 -18.44 8.15
N GLY A 41 10.20 -17.74 8.66
CA GLY A 41 11.41 -17.40 7.90
C GLY A 41 11.23 -16.26 6.89
N LEU A 42 10.06 -15.62 6.81
CA LEU A 42 9.83 -14.49 5.91
C LEU A 42 10.78 -13.32 6.21
N GLY A 43 11.14 -13.14 7.49
CA GLY A 43 11.99 -12.04 7.92
C GLY A 43 13.47 -12.12 7.58
N CYS A 44 13.92 -13.26 7.05
CA CYS A 44 15.31 -13.47 6.62
C CYS A 44 15.44 -13.93 5.17
N ASN A 45 14.34 -13.93 4.40
CA ASN A 45 14.38 -14.33 3.00
C ASN A 45 15.12 -13.26 2.16
N PRO A 46 16.25 -13.59 1.50
CA PRO A 46 17.09 -12.60 0.82
C PRO A 46 16.40 -11.91 -0.38
N ASP A 47 15.37 -12.53 -0.94
CA ASP A 47 14.63 -12.04 -2.11
C ASP A 47 13.42 -11.18 -1.74
N LEU A 48 13.17 -11.00 -0.44
CA LEU A 48 12.00 -10.32 0.11
C LEU A 48 12.39 -9.10 0.94
N ASN A 49 11.63 -8.02 0.79
CA ASN A 49 11.44 -7.02 1.84
C ASN A 49 9.98 -7.10 2.28
N LEU A 50 9.71 -7.34 3.55
CA LEU A 50 8.37 -7.46 4.11
C LEU A 50 8.12 -6.33 5.11
N CYS A 51 7.09 -5.52 4.85
CA CYS A 51 6.65 -4.48 5.78
C CYS A 51 5.23 -4.79 6.27
N ILE A 52 5.05 -4.86 7.58
CA ILE A 52 3.74 -5.06 8.22
C ILE A 52 3.24 -3.72 8.74
N ILE A 53 2.13 -3.27 8.19
CA ILE A 53 1.50 -1.98 8.46
C ILE A 53 0.33 -2.21 9.44
N LEU A 54 0.39 -1.51 10.57
CA LEU A 54 -0.40 -1.79 11.77
C LEU A 54 -1.17 -0.55 12.26
N PRO A 55 -2.29 -0.74 12.98
CA PRO A 55 -2.82 0.29 13.86
C PRO A 55 -1.74 0.82 14.81
N GLU A 56 -1.74 2.12 15.09
CA GLU A 56 -0.71 2.78 15.90
C GLU A 56 -0.53 2.15 17.28
N GLY A 57 -1.62 1.73 17.93
CA GLY A 57 -1.59 1.09 19.25
C GLY A 57 -0.89 -0.27 19.27
N LEU A 58 -0.70 -0.90 18.11
CA LEU A 58 -0.03 -2.21 17.98
C LEU A 58 1.44 -2.10 17.58
N LEU A 59 1.94 -0.91 17.24
CA LEU A 59 3.34 -0.72 16.86
C LEU A 59 4.30 -1.10 17.98
N LEU A 60 4.04 -0.63 19.21
CA LEU A 60 4.91 -0.91 20.36
C LEU A 60 4.98 -2.40 20.74
N PRO A 61 3.87 -3.14 20.93
CA PRO A 61 3.97 -4.57 21.21
C PRO A 61 4.60 -5.36 20.04
N ALA A 62 4.30 -5.00 18.79
CA ALA A 62 4.96 -5.60 17.63
C ALA A 62 6.47 -5.36 17.63
N LEU A 63 6.92 -4.14 17.99
CA LEU A 63 8.32 -3.77 18.06
C LEU A 63 9.05 -4.54 19.17
N VAL A 64 8.43 -4.73 20.33
CA VAL A 64 8.97 -5.53 21.42
C VAL A 64 9.17 -6.98 20.96
N GLN A 65 8.15 -7.58 20.35
CA GLN A 65 8.25 -8.95 19.83
C GLN A 65 9.31 -9.09 18.74
N LEU A 66 9.39 -8.11 17.83
CA LEU A 66 10.41 -8.06 16.79
C LEU A 66 11.81 -7.92 17.39
N GLY A 67 11.99 -7.08 18.41
CA GLY A 67 13.25 -6.84 19.10
C GLY A 67 13.78 -8.04 19.88
N ALA A 68 12.90 -8.91 20.37
CA ALA A 68 13.25 -10.14 21.08
C ALA A 68 13.81 -11.24 20.16
N ALA A 69 13.59 -11.15 18.84
CA ALA A 69 14.08 -12.12 17.88
C ALA A 69 15.55 -11.87 17.45
N PRO A 70 16.32 -12.93 17.14
CA PRO A 70 17.68 -12.78 16.60
C PRO A 70 17.72 -11.88 15.37
N ALA A 71 18.73 -11.02 15.26
CA ALA A 71 18.81 -9.98 14.24
C ALA A 71 18.75 -10.56 12.82
N GLU A 72 19.42 -11.69 12.58
CA GLU A 72 19.45 -12.41 11.32
C GLU A 72 18.07 -12.86 10.84
N ARG A 73 17.12 -13.12 11.77
CA ARG A 73 15.76 -13.57 11.46
C ARG A 73 14.80 -12.44 11.08
N ARG A 74 15.23 -11.18 11.23
CA ARG A 74 14.38 -9.99 11.05
C ARG A 74 14.98 -8.91 10.17
N THR A 75 16.10 -9.21 9.49
CA THR A 75 16.81 -8.25 8.62
C THR A 75 15.95 -7.72 7.47
N ARG A 76 14.88 -8.44 7.10
CA ARG A 76 13.96 -8.09 6.01
C ARG A 76 12.57 -7.67 6.49
N LEU A 77 12.36 -7.55 7.80
CA LEU A 77 11.10 -7.10 8.38
C LEU A 77 11.14 -5.63 8.74
N ALA A 78 10.07 -4.93 8.36
CA ALA A 78 9.78 -3.58 8.78
C ALA A 78 8.38 -3.48 9.37
N LEU A 79 8.17 -2.51 10.26
CA LEU A 79 6.86 -2.14 10.79
C LEU A 79 6.47 -0.76 10.23
N GLY A 80 5.19 -0.57 9.93
CA GLY A 80 4.66 0.68 9.41
C GLY A 80 3.36 1.12 10.08
N ALA A 81 3.08 2.42 10.03
CA ALA A 81 1.83 3.01 10.50
C ALA A 81 0.80 3.11 9.36
N GLN A 82 -0.48 2.99 9.71
CA GLN A 82 -1.62 3.16 8.79
C GLN A 82 -1.97 4.63 8.55
N GLY A 83 -1.00 5.37 8.05
CA GLY A 83 -1.12 6.80 7.80
C GLY A 83 -0.43 7.64 8.87
N VAL A 84 -0.34 8.93 8.57
CA VAL A 84 0.13 10.00 9.45
C VAL A 84 -0.67 11.25 9.12
N TYR A 85 -0.71 12.20 10.03
CA TYR A 85 -1.41 13.45 9.85
C TYR A 85 -0.63 14.40 8.91
N ARG A 86 -1.38 15.29 8.26
CA ARG A 86 -0.88 16.32 7.32
C ARG A 86 -0.13 17.49 7.98
N GLN A 87 -0.06 17.51 9.30
CA GLN A 87 0.76 18.44 10.08
C GLN A 87 1.53 17.65 11.14
N ASP A 88 2.62 18.23 11.64
CA ASP A 88 3.53 17.55 12.55
C ASP A 88 4.01 18.44 13.69
N ILE A 89 4.67 17.84 14.67
CA ILE A 89 5.35 18.55 15.74
C ILE A 89 6.54 19.33 15.17
N ALA A 90 6.70 20.58 15.61
CA ALA A 90 7.82 21.43 15.22
C ALA A 90 8.35 22.23 16.42
N VAL A 91 9.68 22.34 16.56
CA VAL A 91 10.32 23.19 17.57
C VAL A 91 9.94 24.64 17.33
N GLY A 92 9.35 25.30 18.33
CA GLY A 92 8.82 26.66 18.21
C GLY A 92 7.50 26.78 17.44
N GLY A 93 6.92 25.65 17.01
CA GLY A 93 5.62 25.57 16.33
C GLY A 93 4.59 24.80 17.16
N ASN A 94 3.79 23.96 16.50
CA ASN A 94 2.87 23.08 17.20
C ASN A 94 3.66 22.03 18.00
N PHE A 95 3.45 21.99 19.32
CA PHE A 95 4.19 21.12 20.24
C PHE A 95 3.51 19.76 20.50
N GLY A 96 2.38 19.47 19.82
CA GLY A 96 1.65 18.22 19.98
C GLY A 96 0.13 18.36 20.14
N ALA A 97 -0.46 19.53 19.83
CA ALA A 97 -1.90 19.76 19.88
C ALA A 97 -2.62 19.04 18.71
N PHE A 98 -2.65 17.70 18.78
CA PHE A 98 -3.16 16.78 17.76
C PHE A 98 -4.02 15.68 18.40
N THR A 99 -4.95 16.02 19.29
CA THR A 99 -5.67 15.10 20.21
C THR A 99 -6.15 13.77 19.61
N THR A 100 -6.62 13.76 18.35
CA THR A 100 -7.16 12.56 17.68
C THR A 100 -6.40 12.18 16.41
N LEU A 101 -5.22 12.75 16.20
CA LEU A 101 -4.50 12.69 14.93
C LEU A 101 -3.08 12.20 15.20
N LEU A 102 -2.57 11.28 14.38
CA LEU A 102 -1.23 10.72 14.54
C LEU A 102 -0.18 11.54 13.78
N PRO A 103 0.65 12.36 14.44
CA PRO A 103 1.71 13.09 13.75
C PRO A 103 2.81 12.12 13.30
N ALA A 104 3.51 12.46 12.21
CA ALA A 104 4.55 11.59 11.67
C ALA A 104 5.72 11.39 12.65
N ALA A 105 6.08 12.42 13.42
CA ALA A 105 7.08 12.30 14.48
C ALA A 105 6.69 11.27 15.55
N SER A 106 5.40 11.19 15.93
CA SER A 106 4.92 10.18 16.89
C SER A 106 4.97 8.77 16.28
N ALA A 107 4.54 8.61 15.02
CA ALA A 107 4.62 7.32 14.33
C ALA A 107 6.06 6.78 14.28
N LYS A 108 7.03 7.65 13.95
CA LYS A 108 8.46 7.33 13.97
C LYS A 108 8.92 6.92 15.38
N LEU A 109 8.49 7.64 16.42
CA LEU A 109 8.85 7.34 17.81
C LEU A 109 8.29 6.00 18.30
N PHE A 110 7.12 5.59 17.79
CA PHE A 110 6.56 4.25 18.04
C PHE A 110 7.26 3.13 17.26
N GLY A 111 8.31 3.45 16.50
CA GLY A 111 9.14 2.49 15.78
C GLY A 111 8.67 2.19 14.36
N ALA A 112 7.70 2.92 13.82
CA ALA A 112 7.35 2.80 12.41
C ALA A 112 8.53 3.26 11.54
N THR A 113 8.80 2.50 10.48
CA THR A 113 9.76 2.88 9.42
C THR A 113 9.05 3.18 8.10
N TRP A 114 7.76 2.85 7.99
CA TRP A 114 6.89 3.15 6.85
C TRP A 114 5.59 3.82 7.29
N ALA A 115 5.00 4.62 6.41
CA ALA A 115 3.63 5.10 6.51
C ALA A 115 2.84 4.73 5.25
N LEU A 116 1.69 4.09 5.41
CA LEU A 116 0.71 3.86 4.35
C LEU A 116 -0.16 5.11 4.19
N ILE A 117 -0.07 5.79 3.06
CA ILE A 117 -0.75 7.08 2.85
C ILE A 117 -1.59 7.03 1.59
N GLY A 118 -2.80 7.59 1.65
CA GLY A 118 -3.71 7.68 0.52
C GLY A 118 -4.45 6.39 0.22
N HIS A 119 -4.55 5.47 1.20
CA HIS A 119 -5.30 4.23 1.02
C HIS A 119 -6.74 4.53 0.60
N SER A 120 -7.34 3.66 -0.21
CA SER A 120 -8.69 3.87 -0.74
C SER A 120 -9.75 4.21 0.33
N GLU A 121 -9.68 3.61 1.52
CA GLU A 121 -10.55 3.90 2.67
C GLU A 121 -10.35 5.32 3.23
N GLU A 122 -9.10 5.79 3.31
CA GLU A 122 -8.76 7.15 3.76
C GLU A 122 -9.21 8.21 2.75
N ARG A 123 -8.97 7.96 1.45
CA ARG A 123 -9.46 8.86 0.39
C ARG A 123 -10.98 8.97 0.41
N LYS A 124 -11.66 7.86 0.67
CA LYS A 124 -13.11 7.80 0.79
C LYS A 124 -13.60 8.62 1.98
N ASP A 125 -13.02 8.45 3.17
CA ASP A 125 -13.38 9.24 4.35
C ASP A 125 -13.25 10.75 4.11
N LYS A 126 -12.07 11.18 3.61
CA LYS A 126 -11.82 12.59 3.28
C LYS A 126 -12.82 13.13 2.23
N PHE A 127 -13.16 12.32 1.22
CA PHE A 127 -14.17 12.70 0.22
C PHE A 127 -15.57 12.78 0.83
N GLU A 128 -15.94 11.86 1.72
CA GLU A 128 -17.26 11.84 2.36
C GLU A 128 -17.49 13.08 3.22
N ILE A 129 -16.47 13.61 3.90
CA ILE A 129 -16.55 14.89 4.60
C ILE A 129 -16.94 16.02 3.63
N LEU A 130 -16.29 16.09 2.47
CA LEU A 130 -16.62 17.09 1.44
C LEU A 130 -18.03 16.88 0.89
N ALA A 131 -18.45 15.62 0.69
CA ALA A 131 -19.79 15.28 0.23
C ALA A 131 -20.88 15.59 1.25
N ARG A 132 -20.57 15.61 2.55
CA ARG A 132 -21.49 16.09 3.59
C ARG A 132 -21.65 17.61 3.56
N PHE A 133 -20.59 18.34 3.25
CA PHE A 133 -20.64 19.78 3.09
C PHE A 133 -21.34 20.21 1.78
N GLU A 134 -20.99 19.57 0.67
CA GLU A 134 -21.52 19.84 -0.66
C GLU A 134 -21.96 18.52 -1.35
N PRO A 135 -23.22 18.08 -1.18
CA PRO A 135 -23.70 16.80 -1.71
C PRO A 135 -23.62 16.65 -3.24
N ARG A 136 -23.59 17.76 -3.99
CA ARG A 136 -23.51 17.72 -5.46
C ARG A 136 -22.19 17.17 -5.97
N VAL A 137 -21.13 17.08 -5.16
CA VAL A 137 -19.90 16.36 -5.55
C VAL A 137 -20.16 14.90 -5.94
N ASN A 138 -21.31 14.33 -5.56
CA ASN A 138 -21.68 12.97 -5.95
C ASN A 138 -22.24 12.88 -7.38
N THR A 139 -22.79 13.96 -7.93
CA THR A 139 -23.49 13.93 -9.23
C THR A 139 -22.88 14.88 -10.26
N ASP A 140 -22.23 15.94 -9.81
CA ASP A 140 -21.55 16.93 -10.66
C ASP A 140 -20.07 16.54 -10.84
N ALA A 141 -19.68 16.32 -12.09
CA ALA A 141 -18.34 15.85 -12.44
C ALA A 141 -17.24 16.88 -12.13
N GLU A 142 -17.51 18.17 -12.33
CA GLU A 142 -16.53 19.24 -12.07
C GLU A 142 -16.31 19.41 -10.56
N LEU A 143 -17.40 19.43 -9.78
CA LEU A 143 -17.31 19.47 -8.32
C LEU A 143 -16.62 18.22 -7.77
N ARG A 144 -16.90 17.04 -8.31
CA ARG A 144 -16.23 15.79 -7.95
C ARG A 144 -14.72 15.87 -8.22
N GLN A 145 -14.33 16.35 -9.40
CA GLN A 145 -12.92 16.50 -9.76
C GLN A 145 -12.21 17.45 -8.80
N ARG A 146 -12.82 18.59 -8.46
CA ARG A 146 -12.29 19.54 -7.49
C ARG A 146 -12.16 18.93 -6.09
N ALA A 147 -13.18 18.18 -5.64
CA ALA A 147 -13.15 17.49 -4.36
C ALA A 147 -12.03 16.43 -4.30
N ASN A 148 -11.87 15.63 -5.34
CA ASN A 148 -10.75 14.68 -5.46
C ASN A 148 -9.38 15.36 -5.49
N GLY A 149 -9.28 16.54 -6.11
CA GLY A 149 -8.09 17.39 -6.08
C GLY A 149 -7.76 17.85 -4.66
N ALA A 150 -8.75 18.32 -3.91
CA ALA A 150 -8.57 18.70 -2.51
C ALA A 150 -8.12 17.52 -1.64
N VAL A 151 -8.73 16.33 -1.79
CA VAL A 151 -8.29 15.12 -1.10
C VAL A 151 -6.84 14.79 -1.46
N SER A 152 -6.46 14.86 -2.74
CA SER A 152 -5.10 14.56 -3.19
C SER A 152 -4.07 15.56 -2.65
N ALA A 153 -4.44 16.82 -2.46
CA ALA A 153 -3.58 17.82 -1.83
C ALA A 153 -3.30 17.46 -0.36
N LEU A 154 -4.32 17.08 0.41
CA LEU A 154 -4.14 16.61 1.80
C LEU A 154 -3.24 15.37 1.87
N ILE A 155 -3.39 14.45 0.93
CA ILE A 155 -2.50 13.28 0.80
C ILE A 155 -1.05 13.70 0.56
N GLY A 156 -0.80 14.69 -0.31
CA GLY A 156 0.55 15.22 -0.54
C GLY A 156 1.18 15.86 0.70
N GLU A 157 0.38 16.54 1.53
CA GLU A 157 0.83 17.09 2.82
C GLU A 157 1.24 15.98 3.81
N GLU A 158 0.50 14.88 3.85
CA GLU A 158 0.80 13.69 4.67
C GLU A 158 2.08 13.00 4.19
N VAL A 159 2.26 12.85 2.88
CA VAL A 159 3.54 12.41 2.29
C VAL A 159 4.66 13.32 2.77
N GLY A 160 4.52 14.63 2.61
CA GLY A 160 5.53 15.59 3.07
C GLY A 160 5.89 15.46 4.55
N CYS A 161 4.91 15.25 5.43
CA CYS A 161 5.14 15.04 6.87
C CYS A 161 5.89 13.74 7.14
N ALA A 162 5.44 12.62 6.57
CA ALA A 162 6.14 11.33 6.71
C ALA A 162 7.61 11.44 6.29
N ARG A 163 7.88 12.10 5.16
CA ARG A 163 9.22 12.31 4.64
C ARG A 163 10.11 13.12 5.56
N ARG A 164 9.60 14.23 6.11
CA ARG A 164 10.36 15.08 7.05
C ARG A 164 10.66 14.36 8.37
N ALA A 165 9.80 13.43 8.78
CA ALA A 165 10.00 12.57 9.94
C ALA A 165 10.86 11.32 9.67
N ASP A 166 11.51 11.23 8.51
CA ASP A 166 12.35 10.10 8.11
C ASP A 166 11.58 8.75 8.04
N LEU A 167 10.32 8.81 7.58
CA LEU A 167 9.53 7.62 7.26
C LEU A 167 9.58 7.33 5.76
N ASN A 168 9.68 6.05 5.41
CA ASN A 168 9.36 5.59 4.07
C ASN A 168 7.85 5.72 3.82
N VAL A 169 7.44 5.85 2.57
CA VAL A 169 6.02 6.03 2.21
C VAL A 169 5.58 4.91 1.28
N LEU A 170 4.50 4.23 1.64
CA LEU A 170 3.70 3.45 0.70
C LEU A 170 2.51 4.31 0.29
N LEU A 171 2.58 4.91 -0.90
CA LEU A 171 1.57 5.83 -1.42
C LEU A 171 0.55 5.05 -2.26
N CYS A 172 -0.69 4.98 -1.80
CA CYS A 172 -1.77 4.35 -2.56
C CYS A 172 -2.37 5.32 -3.58
N VAL A 173 -2.52 4.84 -4.82
CA VAL A 173 -3.14 5.56 -5.94
C VAL A 173 -4.08 4.62 -6.70
N GLY A 174 -5.09 5.19 -7.33
CA GLY A 174 -6.04 4.40 -8.10
C GLY A 174 -7.35 5.12 -8.42
N GLU A 175 -7.99 4.65 -9.47
CA GLU A 175 -9.24 5.16 -9.99
C GLU A 175 -10.46 4.43 -9.41
N THR A 176 -11.57 5.14 -9.31
CA THR A 176 -12.92 4.60 -9.05
C THR A 176 -13.55 4.04 -10.32
N ALA A 177 -14.68 3.35 -10.18
CA ALA A 177 -15.46 2.90 -11.33
C ALA A 177 -15.99 4.09 -12.15
N GLU A 178 -16.38 5.17 -11.47
CA GLU A 178 -16.88 6.42 -12.07
C GLU A 178 -15.78 7.12 -12.88
N GLU A 179 -14.58 7.23 -12.31
CA GLU A 179 -13.41 7.82 -12.98
C GLU A 179 -12.93 6.99 -14.18
N LYS A 180 -12.91 5.66 -14.05
CA LYS A 180 -12.61 4.76 -15.16
C LYS A 180 -13.65 4.89 -16.28
N GLY A 181 -14.92 4.96 -15.91
CA GLY A 181 -16.06 5.07 -16.81
C GLY A 181 -16.24 3.85 -17.73
N GLY A 182 -17.25 3.93 -18.60
CA GLY A 182 -17.53 2.94 -19.66
C GLY A 182 -16.83 3.27 -20.99
N GLY A 183 -17.25 2.63 -22.07
CA GLY A 183 -16.69 2.85 -23.41
C GLY A 183 -15.50 1.93 -23.74
N SER A 184 -14.82 2.24 -24.84
CA SER A 184 -13.71 1.44 -25.36
C SER A 184 -12.52 1.38 -24.40
N ALA A 185 -11.65 0.38 -24.57
CA ALA A 185 -10.43 0.25 -23.77
C ALA A 185 -9.53 1.50 -23.89
N ALA A 186 -9.45 2.12 -25.07
CA ALA A 186 -8.65 3.33 -25.28
C ALA A 186 -9.19 4.53 -24.47
N GLU A 187 -10.51 4.73 -24.48
CA GLU A 187 -11.15 5.81 -23.71
C GLU A 187 -10.98 5.60 -22.20
N GLN A 188 -11.12 4.35 -21.73
CA GLN A 188 -10.87 4.01 -20.33
C GLN A 188 -9.41 4.25 -19.94
N ARG A 189 -8.45 3.83 -20.77
CA ARG A 189 -7.01 4.06 -20.53
C ARG A 189 -6.71 5.54 -20.38
N SER A 190 -7.19 6.38 -21.29
CA SER A 190 -6.94 7.83 -21.22
C SER A 190 -7.45 8.47 -19.92
N ARG A 191 -8.65 8.07 -19.46
CA ARG A 191 -9.19 8.60 -18.18
C ARG A 191 -8.43 8.08 -16.96
N VAL A 192 -8.06 6.79 -16.96
CA VAL A 192 -7.25 6.19 -15.90
C VAL A 192 -5.91 6.91 -15.79
N GLU A 193 -5.23 7.17 -16.92
CA GLU A 193 -3.98 7.91 -16.95
C GLU A 193 -4.13 9.32 -16.38
N ALA A 194 -5.19 10.05 -16.76
CA ALA A 194 -5.45 11.40 -16.26
C ALA A 194 -5.63 11.43 -14.73
N VAL A 195 -6.38 10.46 -14.18
CA VAL A 195 -6.62 10.33 -12.73
C VAL A 195 -5.32 10.04 -11.99
N LEU A 196 -4.57 9.04 -12.46
CA LEU A 196 -3.30 8.65 -11.85
C LEU A 196 -2.25 9.75 -11.97
N ALA A 197 -2.20 10.46 -13.10
CA ALA A 197 -1.32 11.61 -13.29
C ALA A 197 -1.58 12.69 -12.24
N GLY A 198 -2.83 13.11 -12.08
CA GLY A 198 -3.20 14.14 -11.10
C GLY A 198 -2.92 13.72 -9.65
N GLN A 199 -3.22 12.47 -9.30
CA GLN A 199 -2.91 11.93 -7.97
C GLN A 199 -1.40 11.93 -7.70
N LEU A 200 -0.58 11.47 -8.66
CA LEU A 200 0.88 11.39 -8.51
C LEU A 200 1.54 12.77 -8.52
N GLU A 201 1.12 13.68 -9.41
CA GLU A 201 1.62 15.06 -9.46
C GLU A 201 1.40 15.77 -8.13
N THR A 202 0.18 15.65 -7.58
CA THR A 202 -0.18 16.33 -6.35
C THR A 202 0.51 15.70 -5.14
N ALA A 203 0.45 14.37 -5.02
CA ALA A 203 0.99 13.67 -3.85
C ALA A 203 2.52 13.71 -3.76
N LEU A 204 3.20 13.87 -4.90
CA LEU A 204 4.66 13.96 -4.97
C LEU A 204 5.15 15.41 -5.08
N ALA A 205 4.24 16.40 -5.13
CA ALA A 205 4.60 17.80 -5.11
C ALA A 205 5.35 18.14 -3.81
N GLY A 206 6.64 18.48 -3.93
CA GLY A 206 7.49 18.79 -2.78
C GLY A 206 8.16 17.57 -2.13
N ALA A 207 7.92 16.35 -2.61
CA ALA A 207 8.66 15.16 -2.21
C ALA A 207 9.88 14.97 -3.12
N ALA A 208 10.92 15.79 -2.93
CA ALA A 208 12.19 15.58 -3.64
C ALA A 208 12.76 14.20 -3.25
N THR A 209 12.98 13.33 -4.24
CA THR A 209 13.57 12.01 -4.05
C THR A 209 15.04 12.05 -4.46
N THR A 210 15.93 11.73 -3.53
CA THR A 210 17.34 11.42 -3.82
C THR A 210 17.64 10.01 -3.32
N ALA A 211 18.72 9.40 -3.81
CA ALA A 211 19.17 8.08 -3.36
C ALA A 211 19.43 7.99 -1.83
N ALA A 212 19.62 9.12 -1.16
CA ALA A 212 19.87 9.23 0.28
C ALA A 212 18.62 9.57 1.11
N THR A 213 17.49 9.89 0.47
CA THR A 213 16.22 10.20 1.16
C THR A 213 15.42 8.91 1.37
N PRO A 214 14.45 8.87 2.32
CA PRO A 214 13.64 7.66 2.53
C PRO A 214 13.03 7.13 1.22
N LYS A 215 12.47 5.92 1.21
CA LYS A 215 11.89 5.32 0.00
C LYS A 215 10.43 5.72 -0.17
N ILE A 216 10.00 5.90 -1.41
CA ILE A 216 8.57 5.96 -1.77
C ILE A 216 8.29 4.75 -2.65
N VAL A 217 7.23 4.01 -2.33
CA VAL A 217 6.69 2.92 -3.14
C VAL A 217 5.24 3.25 -3.45
N ILE A 218 4.83 3.03 -4.69
CA ILE A 218 3.45 3.27 -5.12
C ILE A 218 2.66 1.97 -5.00
N ALA A 219 1.56 1.96 -4.25
CA ALA A 219 0.59 0.87 -4.25
C ALA A 219 -0.55 1.21 -5.22
N TYR A 220 -0.65 0.45 -6.32
CA TYR A 220 -1.74 0.63 -7.28
C TYR A 220 -3.00 -0.11 -6.83
N GLU A 221 -4.05 0.63 -6.51
CA GLU A 221 -5.33 0.17 -6.00
C GLU A 221 -6.46 0.39 -7.02
N PRO A 222 -6.79 -0.58 -7.89
CA PRO A 222 -7.98 -0.49 -8.74
C PRO A 222 -9.24 -0.50 -7.85
N ARG A 223 -9.74 0.66 -7.43
CA ARG A 223 -10.79 0.76 -6.38
C ARG A 223 -12.10 0.09 -6.81
N TRP A 224 -12.35 0.07 -8.12
CA TRP A 224 -13.47 -0.64 -8.72
C TRP A 224 -13.37 -2.17 -8.58
N ALA A 225 -12.18 -2.72 -8.32
CA ALA A 225 -11.91 -4.15 -8.14
C ALA A 225 -11.65 -4.58 -6.67
N ILE A 226 -11.59 -3.64 -5.72
CA ILE A 226 -11.33 -3.96 -4.30
C ILE A 226 -12.63 -4.33 -3.56
N GLY A 227 -12.68 -5.54 -3.01
CA GLY A 227 -13.75 -6.03 -2.13
C GLY A 227 -14.46 -7.30 -2.64
N PRO A 228 -15.31 -7.93 -1.82
CA PRO A 228 -16.03 -9.14 -2.20
C PRO A 228 -16.90 -8.96 -3.46
N GLY A 229 -16.93 -9.99 -4.32
CA GLY A 229 -17.81 -10.03 -5.50
C GLY A 229 -17.35 -9.19 -6.70
N LYS A 230 -16.22 -8.50 -6.62
CA LYS A 230 -15.66 -7.72 -7.73
C LYS A 230 -14.68 -8.55 -8.57
N THR A 231 -14.63 -8.27 -9.86
CA THR A 231 -13.69 -8.90 -10.79
C THR A 231 -12.34 -8.17 -10.76
N PRO A 232 -11.23 -8.83 -10.41
CA PRO A 232 -9.90 -8.25 -10.48
C PRO A 232 -9.53 -7.88 -11.93
N PRO A 233 -8.68 -6.85 -12.15
CA PRO A 233 -8.10 -6.61 -13.46
C PRO A 233 -7.22 -7.78 -13.91
N ASP A 234 -7.12 -7.97 -15.22
CA ASP A 234 -6.19 -8.92 -15.82
C ASP A 234 -4.75 -8.40 -15.84
N ALA A 235 -3.82 -9.28 -16.23
CA ALA A 235 -2.39 -8.97 -16.28
C ALA A 235 -2.06 -7.84 -17.27
N GLU A 236 -2.78 -7.72 -18.39
CA GLU A 236 -2.52 -6.67 -19.39
C GLU A 236 -2.87 -5.30 -18.83
N TYR A 237 -4.02 -5.17 -18.18
CA TYR A 237 -4.45 -3.93 -17.56
C TYR A 237 -3.51 -3.52 -16.43
N ILE A 238 -3.10 -4.46 -15.56
CA ILE A 238 -2.13 -4.18 -14.49
C ILE A 238 -0.78 -3.77 -15.07
N ALA A 239 -0.31 -4.42 -16.15
CA ALA A 239 0.94 -4.07 -16.82
C ALA A 239 0.88 -2.64 -17.40
N PHE A 240 -0.23 -2.29 -18.05
CA PHE A 240 -0.50 -0.94 -18.55
C PHE A 240 -0.41 0.10 -17.43
N VAL A 241 -1.16 -0.08 -16.33
CA VAL A 241 -1.21 0.91 -15.25
C VAL A 241 0.13 1.04 -14.54
N SER A 242 0.77 -0.09 -14.19
CA SER A 242 2.06 -0.07 -13.51
C SER A 242 3.16 0.57 -14.35
N SER A 243 3.17 0.33 -15.66
CA SER A 243 4.09 1.01 -16.60
C SER A 243 3.85 2.50 -16.65
N PHE A 244 2.58 2.93 -16.71
CA PHE A 244 2.22 4.34 -16.68
C PHE A 244 2.67 5.02 -15.39
N ILE A 245 2.40 4.42 -14.22
CA ILE A 245 2.84 4.94 -12.92
C ILE A 245 4.36 5.11 -12.88
N LYS A 246 5.12 4.12 -13.35
CA LYS A 246 6.59 4.20 -13.44
C LYS A 246 7.07 5.36 -14.32
N ALA A 247 6.48 5.52 -15.50
CA ALA A 247 6.81 6.63 -16.39
C ALA A 247 6.43 7.99 -15.79
N GLN A 248 5.26 8.07 -15.17
CA GLN A 248 4.75 9.29 -14.56
C GLN A 248 5.58 9.70 -13.33
N THR A 249 5.95 8.76 -12.46
CA THR A 249 6.84 9.04 -11.33
C THR A 249 8.22 9.51 -11.79
N ARG A 250 8.78 8.92 -12.85
CA ARG A 250 10.02 9.42 -13.47
C ARG A 250 9.86 10.88 -13.93
N ARG A 251 8.72 11.23 -14.51
CA ARG A 251 8.45 12.60 -14.97
C ARG A 251 8.30 13.59 -13.83
N VAL A 252 7.54 13.26 -12.78
CA VAL A 252 7.18 14.22 -11.72
C VAL A 252 8.16 14.25 -10.55
N ALA A 253 8.84 13.13 -10.28
CA ALA A 253 9.81 12.98 -9.18
C ALA A 253 11.25 12.80 -9.66
N GLY A 254 11.50 12.76 -10.98
CA GLY A 254 12.84 12.58 -11.56
C GLY A 254 13.40 11.16 -11.49
N VAL A 255 12.68 10.22 -10.87
CA VAL A 255 13.09 8.82 -10.70
C VAL A 255 11.92 7.88 -10.90
N GLU A 256 12.18 6.70 -11.44
CA GLU A 256 11.18 5.64 -11.49
C GLU A 256 11.01 5.01 -10.10
N LEU A 257 9.81 5.14 -9.53
CA LEU A 257 9.52 4.56 -8.22
C LEU A 257 9.06 3.10 -8.35
N PRO A 258 9.33 2.25 -7.33
CA PRO A 258 8.76 0.91 -7.29
C PRO A 258 7.23 0.93 -7.22
N VAL A 259 6.59 -0.01 -7.90
CA VAL A 259 5.12 -0.13 -7.95
C VAL A 259 4.70 -1.51 -7.46
N VAL A 260 3.85 -1.58 -6.44
CA VAL A 260 3.27 -2.83 -5.94
C VAL A 260 1.78 -2.91 -6.29
N TYR A 261 1.28 -4.13 -6.47
CA TYR A 261 -0.15 -4.35 -6.66
C TYR A 261 -0.90 -4.18 -5.32
N GLY A 262 -1.73 -3.15 -5.23
CA GLY A 262 -2.55 -2.77 -4.07
C GLY A 262 -3.94 -3.41 -4.05
N GLY A 263 -4.40 -4.03 -5.14
CA GLY A 263 -5.75 -4.57 -5.28
C GLY A 263 -6.04 -5.87 -4.51
N GLY A 264 -5.26 -6.19 -3.48
CA GLY A 264 -5.36 -7.43 -2.70
C GLY A 264 -4.61 -8.60 -3.36
N LEU A 265 -3.33 -8.73 -3.04
CA LEU A 265 -2.57 -9.94 -3.35
C LEU A 265 -3.07 -11.10 -2.47
N LYS A 266 -3.42 -12.21 -3.11
CA LYS A 266 -3.98 -13.41 -2.49
C LYS A 266 -3.45 -14.66 -3.19
N GLU A 267 -3.73 -15.83 -2.62
CA GLU A 267 -3.14 -17.07 -3.10
C GLU A 267 -3.54 -17.38 -4.55
N GLU A 268 -4.78 -17.05 -4.93
CA GLU A 268 -5.34 -17.39 -6.24
C GLU A 268 -4.83 -16.49 -7.37
N ASN A 269 -4.42 -15.25 -7.06
CA ASN A 269 -3.89 -14.32 -8.05
C ASN A 269 -2.36 -14.16 -8.00
N ALA A 270 -1.69 -14.72 -6.99
CA ALA A 270 -0.26 -14.52 -6.76
C ALA A 270 0.61 -14.81 -7.99
N ALA A 271 0.36 -15.91 -8.71
CA ALA A 271 1.10 -16.25 -9.92
C ALA A 271 0.86 -15.25 -11.06
N MET A 272 -0.40 -14.86 -11.30
CA MET A 272 -0.73 -13.88 -12.35
C MET A 272 -0.05 -12.53 -12.05
N ILE A 273 -0.15 -12.04 -10.81
CA ILE A 273 0.45 -10.77 -10.40
C ILE A 273 1.97 -10.83 -10.48
N ALA A 274 2.59 -11.95 -10.06
CA ALA A 274 4.04 -12.15 -10.14
C ALA A 274 4.55 -12.16 -11.59
N GLY A 275 3.74 -12.60 -12.55
CA GLY A 275 4.05 -12.59 -13.97
C GLY A 275 4.04 -11.21 -14.62
N VAL A 276 3.48 -10.19 -13.95
CA VAL A 276 3.49 -8.80 -14.47
C VAL A 276 4.86 -8.18 -14.21
N SER A 277 5.71 -8.16 -15.24
CA SER A 277 7.11 -7.73 -15.16
C SER A 277 7.34 -6.28 -14.70
N THR A 278 6.31 -5.43 -14.79
CA THR A 278 6.36 -4.00 -14.42
C THR A 278 5.98 -3.74 -12.97
N LEU A 279 5.58 -4.77 -12.21
CA LEU A 279 5.39 -4.68 -10.77
C LEU A 279 6.68 -4.99 -10.02
N ASP A 280 6.80 -4.50 -8.79
CA ASP A 280 7.92 -4.67 -7.87
C ASP A 280 7.52 -5.44 -6.60
N GLY A 281 6.26 -5.88 -6.52
CA GLY A 281 5.71 -6.65 -5.42
C GLY A 281 4.19 -6.52 -5.27
N GLY A 282 3.69 -6.63 -4.04
CA GLY A 282 2.25 -6.62 -3.76
C GLY A 282 1.89 -6.23 -2.32
N LEU A 283 0.62 -5.92 -2.13
CA LEU A 283 0.01 -5.60 -0.84
C LEU A 283 -1.03 -6.68 -0.48
N VAL A 284 -0.83 -7.31 0.67
CA VAL A 284 -1.75 -8.28 1.26
C VAL A 284 -2.55 -7.60 2.36
N ALA A 285 -3.81 -7.97 2.52
CA ALA A 285 -4.62 -7.56 3.68
C ALA A 285 -5.12 -8.81 4.39
N LEU A 286 -6.32 -9.30 4.09
CA LEU A 286 -6.77 -10.62 4.53
C LEU A 286 -5.98 -11.70 3.80
N THR A 287 -5.67 -12.79 4.49
CA THR A 287 -5.08 -14.00 3.86
C THR A 287 -6.13 -15.07 3.64
N ARG A 288 -7.26 -15.02 4.36
CA ARG A 288 -8.36 -15.98 4.24
C ARG A 288 -9.70 -15.25 4.06
N PHE A 289 -10.40 -15.59 2.97
CA PHE A 289 -11.64 -14.93 2.54
C PHE A 289 -12.89 -15.81 2.65
N THR A 290 -12.72 -17.09 2.95
CA THR A 290 -13.80 -18.08 3.12
C THR A 290 -13.61 -18.83 4.43
N GLY A 291 -14.70 -19.37 4.98
CA GLY A 291 -14.68 -19.99 6.31
C GLY A 291 -14.39 -18.96 7.38
N GLN A 292 -13.32 -19.18 8.15
CA GLN A 292 -12.90 -18.26 9.21
C GLN A 292 -12.08 -17.10 8.62
N ILE A 293 -12.78 -16.05 8.18
CA ILE A 293 -12.16 -14.85 7.58
C ILE A 293 -11.20 -14.21 8.57
N GLY A 294 -9.97 -13.91 8.14
CA GLY A 294 -8.95 -13.32 9.00
C GLY A 294 -7.58 -13.19 8.33
N PHE A 295 -6.60 -12.79 9.14
CA PHE A 295 -5.20 -12.76 8.77
C PHE A 295 -4.43 -13.85 9.52
N TYR A 296 -3.71 -14.66 8.76
CA TYR A 296 -3.06 -15.89 9.22
C TYR A 296 -1.64 -15.95 8.61
N PRO A 297 -0.57 -15.88 9.43
CA PRO A 297 0.81 -15.89 8.96
C PRO A 297 1.17 -17.10 8.09
N GLU A 298 0.59 -18.27 8.34
CA GLU A 298 0.80 -19.47 7.51
C GLU A 298 0.24 -19.32 6.09
N ASP A 299 -0.89 -18.63 5.94
CA ASP A 299 -1.47 -18.35 4.63
C ASP A 299 -0.67 -17.22 3.93
N LEU A 300 -0.16 -16.24 4.68
CA LEU A 300 0.78 -15.26 4.14
C LEU A 300 2.02 -15.94 3.53
N GLN A 301 2.59 -16.93 4.23
CA GLN A 301 3.74 -17.69 3.72
C GLN A 301 3.41 -18.39 2.39
N LYS A 302 2.22 -18.98 2.25
CA LYS A 302 1.78 -19.61 0.99
C LYS A 302 1.65 -18.58 -0.14
N ILE A 303 1.03 -17.43 0.14
CA ILE A 303 0.85 -16.34 -0.83
C ILE A 303 2.22 -15.85 -1.34
N ILE A 304 3.13 -15.54 -0.42
CA ILE A 304 4.48 -15.04 -0.76
C ILE A 304 5.27 -16.14 -1.48
N GLY A 305 5.21 -17.38 -1.01
CA GLY A 305 5.89 -18.51 -1.65
C GLY A 305 5.46 -18.70 -3.11
N LYS A 306 4.15 -18.68 -3.39
CA LYS A 306 3.64 -18.72 -4.77
C LYS A 306 4.07 -17.52 -5.61
N TYR A 307 4.04 -16.33 -5.03
CA TYR A 307 4.45 -15.11 -5.73
C TYR A 307 5.94 -15.18 -6.14
N LEU A 308 6.82 -15.57 -5.22
CA LEU A 308 8.26 -15.65 -5.49
C LEU A 308 8.60 -16.78 -6.47
N ALA A 309 8.00 -17.97 -6.30
CA ALA A 309 8.24 -19.10 -7.20
C ALA A 309 7.94 -18.77 -8.67
N GLN A 310 6.93 -17.94 -8.94
CA GLN A 310 6.60 -17.51 -10.30
C GLN A 310 7.56 -16.45 -10.86
N ARG A 311 8.20 -15.64 -10.01
CA ARG A 311 9.22 -14.66 -10.45
C ARG A 311 10.53 -15.31 -10.86
N ASP A 312 10.88 -16.43 -10.24
CA ASP A 312 12.12 -17.15 -10.51
C ASP A 312 12.07 -17.98 -11.81
N VAL A 313 10.89 -18.10 -12.43
CA VAL A 313 10.75 -18.75 -13.74
C VAL A 313 11.38 -17.83 -14.81
N PRO A 314 12.46 -18.25 -15.50
CA PRO A 314 13.03 -17.46 -16.58
C PRO A 314 11.96 -17.30 -17.65
N SER A 315 11.58 -16.06 -17.98
CA SER A 315 10.68 -15.81 -19.10
C SER A 315 11.29 -16.48 -20.33
N SER A 316 10.64 -17.48 -20.90
CA SER A 316 11.00 -18.10 -22.17
C SER A 316 10.78 -17.08 -23.30
N ARG A 317 11.61 -16.05 -23.35
CA ARG A 317 11.74 -15.19 -24.52
C ARG A 317 12.43 -16.03 -25.58
N THR A 318 11.65 -16.44 -26.56
CA THR A 318 12.08 -16.90 -27.87
C THR A 318 13.29 -16.08 -28.34
N ARG A 319 14.49 -16.67 -28.24
CA ARG A 319 15.61 -16.29 -29.09
C ARG A 319 15.22 -16.72 -30.50
N THR A 320 14.62 -15.82 -31.27
CA THR A 320 14.67 -15.91 -32.72
C THR A 320 16.14 -15.85 -33.11
N THR A 321 16.72 -17.01 -33.36
CA THR A 321 17.99 -17.13 -34.07
C THR A 321 17.72 -16.69 -35.51
N SER A 322 17.97 -15.42 -35.80
CA SER A 322 18.15 -14.95 -37.18
C SER A 322 19.48 -15.52 -37.68
N SER A 323 19.44 -16.69 -38.30
CA SER A 323 20.52 -17.17 -39.15
C SER A 323 20.55 -16.28 -40.40
N HIS A 324 21.57 -15.42 -40.50
CA HIS A 324 22.00 -14.90 -41.78
C HIS A 324 22.72 -16.01 -42.54
N SER A 325 22.23 -16.29 -43.73
CA SER A 325 22.93 -16.91 -44.84
C SER A 325 22.33 -16.35 -46.12
#